data_AF-X1QKU9-F1
#
_entry.id   AF-X1QKU9-F1
#
_cell.length_a   1.000
_cell.length_b   1.000
_cell.length_c   1.000
_cell.angle_alpha   90.00
_cell.angle_beta   90.00
_cell.angle_gamma   90.00
#
_symmetry.space_group_name_H-M   'P 1'
#
loop_
_entity.id
_entity.type
_entity.pdbx_description
1 polymer ?
#
loop_
_entity_poly.entity_id
_entity_poly.type
_entity_poly.pdbx_seq_one_letter_code
_entity_poly.pdbx_strand_id
1 'polypeptide(L)' 'AIPMALVSGTGLAAKKGMIIRNAEAIQTSKDIKIVMMDKTGTITQGK' A
#
# COMPACT_ATOMS: atom_id res chain seq x y z
N ALA A 1 12.01 -7.45 -16.37
CA ALA A 1 10.80 -6.61 -16.44
C ALA A 1 10.41 -6.20 -15.02
N ILE A 2 10.67 -4.96 -14.62
CA ILE A 2 10.34 -4.42 -13.28
C ILE A 2 9.47 -3.14 -13.40
N PRO A 3 9.80 -2.18 -14.28
CA PRO A 3 9.03 -0.94 -14.37
C PRO A 3 7.56 -1.15 -14.78
N MET A 4 7.29 -2.03 -15.75
CA MET A 4 5.92 -2.31 -16.18
C MET A 4 5.07 -2.93 -15.07
N ALA A 5 5.63 -3.88 -14.31
CA ALA A 5 4.91 -4.52 -13.21
C ALA A 5 4.56 -3.52 -12.10
N LEU A 6 5.45 -2.56 -11.82
CA LEU A 6 5.20 -1.47 -10.86
C LEU A 6 4.08 -0.54 -11.35
N VAL A 7 4.14 -0.09 -12.61
CA VAL A 7 3.12 0.81 -13.18
C VAL A 7 1.75 0.13 -13.25
N SER A 8 1.69 -1.15 -13.67
CA SER A 8 0.45 -1.91 -13.67
C SER A 8 -0.06 -2.18 -12.25
N GLY A 9 0.84 -2.47 -11.30
CA GLY A 9 0.51 -2.74 -9.91
C GLY A 9 -0.05 -1.53 -9.17
N THR A 10 0.57 -0.35 -9.33
CA THR A 10 0.06 0.90 -8.74
C THR A 10 -1.30 1.29 -9.34
N GLY A 11 -1.47 1.13 -10.66
CA GLY A 11 -2.76 1.37 -11.33
C GLY A 11 -3.87 0.45 -10.82
N LEU A 12 -3.57 -0.83 -10.58
CA LEU A 12 -4.51 -1.79 -10.00
C LEU A 12 -4.87 -1.44 -8.55
N ALA A 13 -3.87 -1.03 -7.74
CA ALA A 13 -4.09 -0.61 -6.36
C ALA A 13 -5.01 0.62 -6.29
N ALA A 14 -4.79 1.62 -7.16
CA ALA A 14 -5.60 2.82 -7.23
C ALA A 14 -7.08 2.51 -7.55
N LYS A 15 -7.34 1.58 -8.47
CA LYS A 15 -8.72 1.11 -8.78
C LYS A 15 -9.42 0.47 -7.58
N LYS A 16 -8.67 0.01 -6.57
CA LYS A 16 -9.18 -0.58 -5.31
C LYS A 16 -9.19 0.42 -4.14
N GLY A 17 -8.95 1.70 -4.40
CA GLY A 17 -8.92 2.74 -3.38
C GLY A 17 -7.61 2.83 -2.57
N MET A 18 -6.56 2.09 -2.97
CA MET A 18 -5.25 2.15 -2.34
C MET A 18 -4.31 3.07 -3.14
N ILE A 19 -3.92 4.20 -2.56
CA ILE A 19 -3.02 5.16 -3.21
C ILE A 19 -1.58 4.89 -2.77
N ILE A 20 -0.79 4.30 -3.67
CA ILE A 20 0.63 4.02 -3.46
C ILE A 20 1.45 5.16 -4.05
N ARG A 21 1.98 6.04 -3.17
CA ARG A 21 2.75 7.23 -3.59
C ARG A 21 4.15 6.89 -4.12
N ASN A 22 4.79 5.87 -3.56
CA ASN A 22 6.08 5.36 -4.01
C ASN A 22 5.91 3.93 -4.53
N ALA A 23 6.07 3.72 -5.84
CA ALA A 23 5.91 2.40 -6.45
C ALA A 23 6.92 1.36 -5.93
N GLU A 24 8.10 1.79 -5.49
CA GLU A 24 9.11 0.89 -4.90
C GLU A 24 8.62 0.24 -3.60
N ALA A 25 7.67 0.88 -2.90
CA ALA A 25 7.02 0.31 -1.71
C ALA A 25 6.32 -1.03 -2.00
N ILE A 26 5.86 -1.26 -3.24
CA ILE A 26 5.30 -2.56 -3.64
C ILE A 26 6.35 -3.66 -3.50
N GLN A 27 7.61 -3.38 -3.85
CA GLN A 27 8.67 -4.37 -3.76
C GLN A 27 9.12 -4.59 -2.32
N THR A 28 9.26 -3.53 -1.52
CA THR A 28 9.71 -3.65 -0.13
C THR A 28 8.61 -4.22 0.79
N SER A 29 7.33 -4.02 0.44
CA SER A 29 6.21 -4.54 1.22
C SER A 29 6.19 -6.06 1.34
N LYS A 30 6.80 -6.79 0.39
CA LYS A 30 6.85 -8.26 0.40
C LYS A 30 7.55 -8.82 1.63
N ASP A 31 8.46 -8.05 2.22
CA ASP A 31 9.29 -8.47 3.35
C ASP A 31 8.71 -8.01 4.71
N ILE A 32 7.58 -7.30 4.71
CA ILE A 32 6.90 -6.86 5.93
C ILE A 32 6.28 -8.07 6.63
N LYS A 33 6.71 -8.33 7.87
CA LYS A 33 6.19 -9.43 8.71
C LYS A 33 5.22 -8.95 9.79
N ILE A 34 5.31 -7.68 10.16
CA ILE A 34 4.57 -7.09 11.28
C ILE A 34 4.00 -5.78 10.79
N VAL A 35 2.69 -5.59 11.01
CA VAL A 35 2.00 -4.32 10.75
C VAL A 35 1.48 -3.82 12.09
N MET A 36 2.00 -2.68 12.54
CA MET A 36 1.44 -1.96 13.68
C MET A 36 0.46 -0.93 13.15
N MET A 37 -0.76 -0.94 13.67
CA MET A 37 -1.79 0.01 13.31
C MET A 37 -1.97 1.00 14.45
N ASP A 38 -2.08 2.28 14.10
CA ASP A 38 -2.57 3.26 15.05
C ASP A 38 -4.03 2.94 15.40
N LYS A 39 -4.45 3.20 16.64
CA LYS A 39 -5.81 2.85 17.06
C LYS A 39 -6.82 3.90 16.58
N THR A 40 -6.56 5.17 16.81
CA THR A 40 -7.57 6.23 16.72
C THR A 40 -7.59 6.82 15.31
N GLY A 41 -8.71 6.71 14.60
CA GLY A 41 -8.83 7.19 13.22
C GLY A 41 -8.31 6.21 12.16
N THR A 42 -7.68 5.10 12.56
CA THR A 42 -7.33 3.98 11.66
C THR A 42 -8.20 2.76 11.93
N ILE A 43 -8.22 2.24 13.17
CA ILE A 43 -9.09 1.10 13.54
C ILE A 43 -10.45 1.59 14.03
N THR A 44 -10.47 2.68 14.81
CA THR A 44 -11.70 3.27 15.33
C THR A 44 -12.07 4.53 14.57
N GLN A 45 -13.35 4.90 14.58
CA GLN A 45 -13.84 6.11 13.92
C GLN A 45 -13.46 7.40 14.68
N GLY A 46 -12.88 7.30 15.88
CA GLY A 46 -12.43 8.45 16.67
C GLY A 46 -13.54 9.42 17.07
N LYS A 47 -14.79 8.94 17.16
CA LYS A 47 -15.97 9.67 17.63
C LYS A 47 -16.42 9.11 18.97
#